data_AF-A0A0B0D273-F1
#
_entry.id   AF-A0A0B0D273-F1
#
_cell.length_a   1.000
_cell.length_b   1.000
_cell.length_c   1.000
_cell.angle_alpha   90.00
_cell.angle_beta   90.00
_cell.angle_gamma   90.00
#
_symmetry.space_group_name_H-M   'P 1'
#
loop_
_entity.id
_entity.type
_entity.pdbx_description
1 polymer ?
#
loop_
_entity_poly.entity_id
_entity_poly.type
_entity_poly.pdbx_seq_one_letter_code
_entity_poly.pdbx_strand_id
1 'polypeptide(L)' 'MSLMFTSVNSGVENQKSYLVNKLRDLGYTVDRVGKRTRDMTLPELEQIYINLQYKQKAGTEI' A
#
# COMPACT_ATOMS: atom_id res chain seq x y z
N MET A 1 -12.70 -27.88 -12.86
CA MET A 1 -12.58 -26.42 -13.08
C MET A 1 -11.16 -26.00 -12.76
N SER A 2 -10.31 -25.80 -13.77
CA SER A 2 -8.96 -25.25 -13.57
C SER A 2 -9.05 -23.73 -13.49
N LEU A 3 -8.98 -23.23 -12.27
CA LEU A 3 -8.91 -21.82 -11.95
C LEU A 3 -7.53 -21.30 -12.41
N MET A 4 -7.50 -20.59 -13.54
CA MET A 4 -6.34 -19.88 -14.08
C MET A 4 -5.96 -18.67 -13.19
N PHE A 5 -5.39 -18.92 -12.01
CA PHE A 5 -5.11 -17.87 -10.99
C PHE A 5 -3.64 -17.44 -10.93
N THR A 6 -2.79 -18.00 -11.79
CA THR A 6 -1.34 -17.85 -11.68
C THR A 6 -0.85 -16.44 -12.02
N SER A 7 -1.53 -15.71 -12.93
CA SER A 7 -1.08 -14.36 -13.33
C SER A 7 -1.62 -13.23 -12.45
N VAL A 8 -2.85 -13.36 -11.92
CA VAL A 8 -3.47 -12.32 -11.09
C VAL A 8 -2.76 -12.20 -9.75
N ASN A 9 -2.35 -13.33 -9.15
CA ASN A 9 -1.65 -13.32 -7.87
C ASN A 9 -0.28 -12.63 -7.97
N SER A 10 0.47 -12.89 -9.04
CA SER A 10 1.77 -12.24 -9.26
C SER A 10 1.64 -10.72 -9.42
N GLY A 11 0.62 -10.24 -10.13
CA GLY A 11 0.34 -8.80 -10.26
C GLY A 11 0.01 -8.15 -8.91
N VAL A 12 -0.80 -8.81 -8.10
CA VAL A 12 -1.19 -8.35 -6.76
C VAL A 12 0.01 -8.30 -5.81
N GLU A 13 0.87 -9.32 -5.82
CA GLU A 13 2.07 -9.37 -4.99
C GLU A 13 3.10 -8.30 -5.40
N ASN A 14 3.25 -8.05 -6.70
CA ASN A 14 4.09 -6.97 -7.22
C ASN A 14 3.57 -5.60 -6.80
N GLN A 15 2.26 -5.35 -6.92
CA GLN A 15 1.64 -4.09 -6.52
C GLN A 15 1.71 -3.88 -5.00
N LYS A 16 1.51 -4.94 -4.21
CA LYS A 16 1.70 -4.90 -2.76
C LYS A 16 3.13 -4.50 -2.41
N SER A 17 4.13 -5.14 -3.00
CA SER A 17 5.54 -4.84 -2.74
C SER A 17 5.91 -3.41 -3.14
N TYR A 18 5.37 -2.93 -4.25
CA TYR A 18 5.55 -1.54 -4.70
C TYR A 18 4.98 -0.53 -3.70
N LEU A 19 3.75 -0.75 -3.21
CA LEU A 19 3.11 0.13 -2.23
C LEU A 19 3.80 0.10 -0.87
N VAL A 20 4.24 -1.07 -0.41
CA VAL A 20 5.03 -1.18 0.83
C VAL A 20 6.31 -0.34 0.74
N ASN A 21 7.02 -0.39 -0.40
CA ASN A 21 8.21 0.43 -0.60
C ASN A 21 7.90 1.93 -0.64
N LYS A 22 6.84 2.33 -1.36
CA LYS A 22 6.39 3.74 -1.38
C LYS A 22 6.01 4.25 -0.01
N LEU A 23 5.23 3.48 0.74
CA LEU A 23 4.82 3.86 2.10
C LEU A 23 6.03 3.96 3.03
N ARG A 24 7.02 3.05 2.89
CA ARG A 24 8.28 3.13 3.62
C ARG A 24 9.06 4.42 3.30
N ASP A 25 9.12 4.83 2.03
CA ASP A 25 9.76 6.07 1.59
C ASP A 25 9.06 7.31 2.18
N LEU A 26 7.74 7.27 2.30
CA LEU A 26 6.93 8.26 3.00
C LEU A 26 7.04 8.18 4.54
N GLY A 27 7.93 7.35 5.09
CA GLY A 27 8.14 7.16 6.52
C GLY A 27 7.10 6.27 7.22
N TYR A 28 6.16 5.69 6.47
CA TYR A 28 5.08 4.86 6.99
C TYR A 28 5.49 3.37 7.03
N THR A 29 6.01 2.95 8.18
CA THR A 29 6.55 1.58 8.39
C THR A 29 5.69 0.70 9.29
N VAL A 30 4.89 1.31 10.15
CA VAL A 30 4.02 0.66 11.13
C VAL A 30 2.75 1.50 11.27
N ASP A 31 1.59 0.84 11.32
CA ASP A 31 0.32 1.51 11.61
C ASP A 31 0.17 1.85 13.08
N ARG A 32 -0.81 2.69 13.39
CA ARG A 32 -1.21 3.11 14.74
C ARG A 32 -1.50 1.94 15.69
N VAL A 33 -1.91 0.78 15.16
CA VAL A 33 -2.16 -0.43 15.97
C VAL A 33 -0.93 -1.35 16.11
N GLY A 34 0.25 -0.92 15.66
CA GLY A 34 1.49 -1.72 15.71
C GLY A 34 1.65 -2.72 14.57
N LYS A 35 0.73 -2.73 13.59
CA LYS A 35 0.80 -3.61 12.41
C LYS A 35 1.84 -3.07 11.43
N ARG A 36 2.82 -3.89 11.04
CA ARG A 36 3.84 -3.46 10.08
C ARG A 36 3.24 -3.33 8.68
N THR A 37 3.72 -2.38 7.89
CA THR A 37 3.23 -2.13 6.52
C THR A 37 3.31 -3.39 5.64
N ARG A 38 4.35 -4.22 5.79
CA ARG A 38 4.49 -5.49 5.04
C ARG A 38 3.40 -6.54 5.34
N ASP A 39 2.83 -6.51 6.54
CA ASP A 39 1.81 -7.45 7.01
C ASP A 39 0.39 -6.99 6.63
N MET A 40 0.25 -5.84 5.96
CA MET A 40 -1.03 -5.33 5.47
C MET A 40 -1.45 -6.01 4.16
N THR A 41 -2.76 -6.02 3.92
CA THR A 41 -3.34 -6.43 2.66
C THR A 41 -3.20 -5.31 1.61
N LEU A 42 -3.25 -5.66 0.33
CA LEU A 42 -3.21 -4.69 -0.76
C LEU A 42 -4.23 -3.54 -0.59
N PRO A 43 -5.53 -3.79 -0.31
CA PRO A 43 -6.50 -2.70 -0.17
C PRO A 43 -6.18 -1.75 0.99
N GLU A 44 -5.65 -2.26 2.13
CA GLU A 44 -5.22 -1.42 3.23
C GLU A 44 -4.09 -0.47 2.80
N LEU A 45 -3.09 -1.00 2.08
CA LEU A 45 -1.95 -0.22 1.59
C LEU A 45 -2.38 0.86 0.60
N GLU A 46 -3.32 0.56 -0.30
CA GLU A 46 -3.86 1.55 -1.24
C GLU A 46 -4.61 2.67 -0.53
N GLN A 47 -5.46 2.34 0.44
CA GLN A 47 -6.19 3.34 1.22
C GLN A 47 -5.24 4.28 1.98
N ILE A 48 -4.20 3.73 2.60
CA ILE A 48 -3.20 4.51 3.32
C ILE A 48 -2.43 5.41 2.34
N TYR A 49 -1.99 4.87 1.21
CA TYR A 49 -1.27 5.63 0.20
C TYR A 49 -2.11 6.79 -0.34
N ILE A 50 -3.37 6.55 -0.68
CA ILE A 50 -4.32 7.57 -1.12
C ILE A 50 -4.45 8.66 -0.05
N ASN A 51 -4.70 8.28 1.20
CA ASN A 51 -4.82 9.24 2.31
C ASN A 51 -3.55 10.09 2.50
N LEU A 52 -2.36 9.50 2.38
CA LEU A 52 -1.09 10.23 2.47
C LEU A 52 -0.90 11.19 1.30
N GLN A 53 -1.27 10.78 0.08
CA GLN A 53 -1.21 11.65 -1.09
C GLN A 53 -2.17 12.84 -0.97
N TYR A 54 -3.40 12.61 -0.47
CA TYR A 54 -4.35 13.69 -0.21
C TYR A 54 -3.82 14.67 0.85
N LYS A 55 -3.22 14.17 1.93
CA LYS A 55 -2.61 15.04 2.96
C LYS A 55 -1.46 15.87 2.42
N GLN A 56 -0.62 15.31 1.56
CA GLN A 56 0.46 16.06 0.91
C GLN A 56 -0.08 17.17 0.01
N LYS A 57 -1.12 16.88 -0.78
CA LYS A 57 -1.75 17.89 -1.64
C LYS A 57 -2.44 19.00 -0.84
N ALA A 58 -3.19 18.66 0.20
CA ALA A 58 -3.86 19.64 1.06
C ALA A 58 -2.87 20.46 1.91
N GLY A 59 -1.70 19.90 2.23
CA GLY A 59 -0.61 20.64 2.90
C GLY A 59 0.23 21.53 1.97
N THR A 60 0.01 21.44 0.66
CA THR A 60 0.67 22.26 -0.37
C THR A 60 -0.33 23.27 -0.96
N GLU A 61 -1.22 23.80 -0.12
CA GLU A 61 -1.99 25.01 -0.39
C GLU A 61 -1.37 26.13 0.46
N ILE A 62 -0.31 26.77 -0.05
CA ILE A 62 0.26 28.02 0.48
C ILE A 62 0.47 28.98 -0.68
#